data_AF-A0A9P7ADC7-F1
#
_entry.id   AF-A0A9P7ADC7-F1
#
_cell.length_a   1.000
_cell.length_b   1.000
_cell.length_c   1.000
_cell.angle_alpha   90.00
_cell.angle_beta   90.00
_cell.angle_gamma   90.00
#
_symmetry.space_group_name_H-M   'P 1'
#
loop_
_entity.id
_entity.type
_entity.pdbx_description
1 polymer ?
#
loop_
_entity_poly.entity_id
_entity_poly.type
_entity_poly.pdbx_seq_one_letter_code
_entity_poly.pdbx_strand_id
1 'polypeptide(L)'
;MTIVSDDPTWWPSIDVHRFASYFAVAAFVGITYDWALTFGQEVELVWRQRWSLVTVLYLSVRYLGILSAALSMVDNVPTISLTDTVSLLYKCLPFPSN
;
A
#
# COMPACT_ATOMS: atom_id res chain seq x y z
N MET A 1 -24.35 4.46 4.92
CA MET A 1 -24.08 4.06 6.31
C MET A 1 -23.61 2.63 6.27
N THR A 2 -22.34 2.36 6.57
CA THR A 2 -21.86 0.99 6.76
C THR A 2 -22.39 0.52 8.11
N ILE A 3 -23.41 -0.34 8.09
CA ILE A 3 -23.89 -1.02 9.31
C ILE A 3 -22.73 -1.91 9.77
N VAL A 4 -22.02 -1.46 10.81
CA VAL A 4 -21.06 -2.29 11.53
C VAL A 4 -21.90 -3.20 12.42
N SER A 5 -21.82 -4.51 12.21
CA SER A 5 -22.46 -5.46 13.10
C SER A 5 -21.67 -5.51 14.41
N ASP A 6 -22.32 -5.17 15.54
CA ASP A 6 -21.71 -5.19 16.88
C ASP A 6 -21.60 -6.62 17.47
N ASP A 7 -21.85 -7.65 16.66
CA ASP A 7 -21.81 -9.05 17.10
C ASP A 7 -20.39 -9.48 17.54
N PRO A 8 -20.19 -9.92 18.80
CA PRO A 8 -18.89 -10.28 19.38
C PRO A 8 -18.17 -11.44 18.66
N THR A 9 -18.91 -12.26 17.91
CA THR A 9 -18.38 -13.41 17.16
C THR A 9 -17.45 -13.04 16.01
N TRP A 10 -17.56 -11.82 15.47
CA TRP A 10 -16.75 -11.36 14.33
C TRP A 10 -15.46 -10.64 14.73
N TRP A 11 -15.29 -10.33 16.02
CA TRP A 11 -14.16 -9.57 16.54
C TRP A 11 -12.79 -10.21 16.26
N PRO A 12 -12.62 -11.54 16.39
CA PRO A 12 -11.36 -12.19 16.03
C PRO A 12 -10.99 -11.99 14.57
N SER A 13 -11.98 -12.06 13.67
CA SER A 13 -11.77 -11.88 12.23
C SER A 13 -11.42 -10.44 11.88
N ILE A 14 -12.06 -9.46 12.53
CA ILE A 14 -11.78 -8.03 12.35
C ILE A 14 -10.37 -7.70 12.85
N ASP A 15 -9.97 -8.22 14.01
CA ASP A 15 -8.65 -7.97 14.58
C ASP A 15 -7.54 -8.57 13.71
N VAL A 16 -7.73 -9.81 13.22
CA VAL A 16 -6.81 -10.45 12.26
C VAL A 16 -6.70 -9.64 10.98
N HIS A 17 -7.82 -9.14 10.45
CA HIS A 17 -7.81 -8.33 9.22
C HIS A 17 -7.08 -7.01 9.42
N ARG A 18 -7.26 -6.38 10.59
CA ARG A 18 -6.58 -5.13 10.95
C ARG A 18 -5.08 -5.35 11.13
N PHE A 19 -4.68 -6.42 11.81
CA PHE A 19 -3.28 -6.80 11.96
C PHE A 19 -2.62 -7.10 10.60
N ALA A 20 -3.29 -7.88 9.75
CA ALA A 20 -2.81 -8.21 8.41
C ALA A 20 -2.62 -6.95 7.54
N SER A 21 -3.55 -5.99 7.63
CA SER A 21 -3.47 -4.72 6.91
C SER A 21 -2.23 -3.92 7.32
N TYR A 22 -2.00 -3.72 8.63
CA TYR A 22 -0.81 -3.01 9.11
C TYR A 22 0.49 -3.74 8.75
N PHE A 23 0.50 -5.06 8.89
CA PHE A 23 1.64 -5.88 8.52
C PHE A 23 1.96 -5.78 7.03
N ALA A 24 0.94 -5.81 6.17
CA ALA A 24 1.10 -5.67 4.74
C ALA A 24 1.70 -4.30 4.37
N VAL A 25 1.29 -3.22 5.06
CA VAL A 25 1.86 -1.87 4.83
C VAL A 25 3.33 -1.85 5.23
N ALA A 26 3.66 -2.40 6.40
CA ALA A 26 5.04 -2.50 6.86
C ALA A 26 5.92 -3.32 5.89
N ALA A 27 5.41 -4.45 5.41
CA ALA A 27 6.10 -5.30 4.44
C ALA A 27 6.32 -4.56 3.10
N PHE A 28 5.31 -3.84 2.60
CA PHE A 28 5.43 -3.05 1.38
C PHE A 28 6.47 -1.93 1.49
N VAL A 29 6.49 -1.22 2.63
CA VAL A 29 7.51 -0.19 2.90
C VAL A 29 8.90 -0.82 2.93
N GLY A 30 9.06 -1.99 3.56
CA GLY A 30 10.33 -2.72 3.57
C GLY A 30 10.83 -3.09 2.18
N ILE A 31 9.96 -3.65 1.33
CA ILE A 31 10.28 -4.00 -0.06
C ILE A 31 10.66 -2.77 -0.87
N THR A 32 9.91 -1.68 -0.71
CA THR A 32 10.16 -0.41 -1.41
C THR A 32 11.49 0.22 -0.97
N TYR A 33 11.81 0.14 0.32
CA TYR A 33 13.05 0.67 0.87
C TYR A 33 14.28 -0.09 0.36
N ASP A 34 14.23 -1.43 0.36
CA ASP A 34 15.32 -2.26 -0.18
C ASP A 34 15.54 -2.01 -1.69
N TRP A 35 14.44 -1.80 -2.43
CA TRP A 35 14.52 -1.37 -3.83
C TRP A 35 15.15 0.01 -3.98
N ALA A 36 14.70 1.02 -3.22
CA ALA A 36 15.23 2.38 -3.32
C ALA A 36 16.74 2.45 -3.04
N LEU A 37 17.23 1.61 -2.12
CA LEU A 37 18.66 1.52 -1.80
C LEU A 37 19.49 1.00 -2.98
N THR A 38 18.95 0.03 -3.72
CA THR A 38 19.63 -0.58 -4.88
C THR A 38 19.42 0.19 -6.18
N PHE A 39 18.36 1.00 -6.28
CA PHE A 39 18.04 1.82 -7.45
C PHE A 39 19.15 2.79 -7.84
N GLY A 40 19.83 3.41 -6.88
CA GLY A 40 20.92 4.36 -7.18
C GLY A 40 22.06 3.72 -7.97
N GLN A 41 22.42 2.48 -7.62
CA GLN A 41 23.43 1.71 -8.35
C GLN A 41 22.91 1.19 -9.68
N GLU A 42 21.63 0.79 -9.74
CA GLU A 42 20.99 0.36 -10.99
C GLU A 42 20.94 1.49 -12.02
N VAL A 43 20.65 2.73 -11.63
CA VAL A 43 20.64 3.85 -12.58
C VAL A 43 22.05 4.10 -13.13
N GLU A 44 23.07 4.12 -12.27
CA GLU A 44 24.43 4.38 -12.74
C GLU A 44 25.00 3.24 -13.62
N LEU A 45 24.68 1.98 -13.31
CA LEU A 45 25.18 0.81 -14.04
C LEU A 45 24.31 0.39 -15.22
N VAL A 46 22.99 0.55 -15.15
CA VAL A 46 22.07 0.11 -16.23
C VAL A 46 21.76 1.26 -17.17
N TRP A 47 21.47 2.45 -16.67
CA TRP A 47 21.11 3.58 -17.54
C TRP A 47 22.33 4.23 -18.20
N ARG A 48 23.51 4.17 -17.56
CA ARG A 48 24.75 4.72 -18.12
C ARG A 48 25.59 3.73 -18.92
N GLN A 49 25.27 2.43 -18.89
CA GLN A 49 26.01 1.37 -19.59
C GLN A 49 25.18 0.72 -20.72
N ARG A 50 25.80 -0.14 -21.54
CA ARG A 50 25.13 -0.81 -22.67
C ARG A 50 23.99 -1.71 -22.17
N TRP A 51 22.76 -1.39 -22.58
CA TRP A 51 21.56 -2.15 -22.29
C TRP A 51 21.66 -3.56 -22.87
N SER A 52 21.75 -4.57 -22.00
CA SER A 52 21.61 -5.98 -22.38
C SER A 52 20.17 -6.43 -22.19
N LEU A 53 19.70 -7.36 -23.03
CA LEU A 53 18.37 -7.97 -22.91
C LEU A 53 18.14 -8.59 -21.52
N VAL A 54 19.18 -9.14 -20.90
CA VAL A 54 19.14 -9.69 -19.54
C VAL A 54 18.82 -8.61 -18.52
N THR A 55 19.38 -7.41 -18.68
CA THR A 55 19.17 -6.29 -17.76
C THR A 55 17.76 -5.72 -17.88
N VAL A 56 17.20 -5.68 -19.09
CA VAL A 56 15.80 -5.30 -19.31
C VAL A 56 14.86 -6.31 -18.69
N LEU A 57 15.14 -7.60 -18.89
CA LEU A 57 14.34 -8.69 -18.32
C LEU A 57 14.39 -8.68 -16.79
N TYR A 58 15.54 -8.35 -16.22
CA TYR A 58 15.70 -8.18 -14.77
C TYR A 58 14.89 -7.00 -14.24
N LEU A 59 14.98 -5.82 -14.88
CA LEU A 59 14.21 -4.64 -14.49
C LEU A 59 12.71 -4.90 -14.63
N SER A 60 12.24 -5.49 -15.73
CA SER A 60 10.82 -5.75 -15.93
C SER A 60 10.24 -6.67 -14.87
N VAL A 61 10.90 -7.78 -14.55
CA VAL A 61 10.46 -8.67 -13.45
C VAL A 61 10.47 -7.94 -12.10
N ARG A 62 11.49 -7.10 -11.85
CA ARG A 62 11.62 -6.36 -10.59
C ARG A 62 10.52 -5.30 -10.41
N TYR A 63 10.24 -4.49 -11.43
CA TYR A 63 9.18 -3.49 -11.40
C TYR A 63 7.78 -4.10 -11.42
N LEU A 64 7.58 -5.20 -12.14
CA LEU A 64 6.31 -5.95 -12.11
C LEU A 64 6.02 -6.51 -10.72
N GLY A 65 7.05 -7.01 -10.01
CA GLY A 65 6.91 -7.47 -8.62
C GLY A 65 6.48 -6.36 -7.66
N ILE A 66 7.13 -5.19 -7.75
CA ILE A 66 6.78 -4.03 -6.93
C ILE A 66 5.37 -3.51 -7.27
N LEU A 67 5.02 -3.46 -8.55
CA LEU A 67 3.69 -3.08 -9.01
C LEU A 67 2.61 -4.05 -8.51
N SER A 68 2.88 -5.36 -8.55
CA SER A 68 1.99 -6.38 -8.02
C SER A 68 1.78 -6.25 -6.50
N ALA A 69 2.85 -5.94 -5.76
CA ALA A 69 2.76 -5.68 -4.32
C ALA A 69 1.98 -4.39 -4.02
N ALA A 70 2.16 -3.35 -4.84
CA ALA A 70 1.42 -2.10 -4.72
C ALA A 70 -0.08 -2.26 -5.01
N LEU A 71 -0.45 -3.04 -6.03
CA LEU A 71 -1.85 -3.37 -6.32
C LEU A 71 -2.49 -4.16 -5.17
N SER A 72 -1.75 -5.14 -4.63
CA SER A 72 -2.21 -5.91 -3.47
C SER A 72 -2.41 -5.01 -2.24
N MET A 73 -1.57 -3.99 -2.05
CA MET A 73 -1.76 -2.98 -1.01
C MET A 73 -3.06 -2.18 -1.18
N VAL A 74 -3.36 -1.75 -2.40
CA VAL A 74 -4.57 -0.97 -2.71
C VAL A 74 -5.84 -1.77 -2.44
N ASP A 75 -5.83 -3.08 -2.71
CA ASP A 75 -6.97 -3.95 -2.44
C ASP A 75 -7.15 -4.24 -0.94
N ASN A 76 -6.05 -4.35 -0.18
CA ASN A 76 -6.10 -4.66 1.25
C ASN A 76 -6.30 -3.42 2.14
N VAL A 77 -5.91 -2.23 1.67
CA VAL A 77 -6.08 -0.99 2.43
C VAL A 77 -7.15 -0.15 1.74
N PRO A 78 -8.36 -0.05 2.29
CA PRO A 78 -9.36 0.91 1.81
C PRO A 78 -8.97 2.33 2.27
N THR A 79 -7.75 2.79 1.97
CA THR A 79 -7.21 4.09 2.40
C THR A 79 -7.93 5.24 1.71
N ILE A 80 -8.40 5.01 0.49
CA ILE A 80 -9.22 5.95 -0.28
C ILE A 80 -10.61 6.08 0.37
N SER A 81 -11.22 4.97 0.76
CA SER A 81 -12.57 4.95 1.35
C SER A 81 -12.62 5.56 2.76
N LEU A 82 -11.60 5.32 3.60
CA LEU A 82 -11.55 5.91 4.95
C LEU A 82 -11.29 7.42 4.92
N THR A 83 -10.41 7.90 4.04
CA THR A 83 -10.12 9.34 3.96
C THR A 83 -11.32 10.13 3.44
N ASP A 84 -12.03 9.62 2.43
CA ASP A 84 -13.23 10.26 1.92
C ASP A 84 -14.40 10.20 2.92
N THR A 85 -14.55 9.08 3.65
CA THR A 85 -15.62 8.97 4.65
C THR A 85 -15.38 9.86 5.87
N VAL A 86 -14.13 9.96 6.34
CA VAL A 86 -13.77 10.84 7.48
C VAL A 86 -13.81 12.30 7.05
N SER A 87 -13.35 12.63 5.84
CA SER A 87 -13.44 13.99 5.29
C SER A 87 -14.90 14.43 5.06
N LEU A 88 -15.76 13.52 4.59
CA LEU A 88 -17.21 13.76 4.48
C LEU A 88 -17.89 13.90 5.84
N LEU A 89 -17.49 13.13 6.85
CA LEU A 89 -17.99 13.29 8.23
C LEU A 89 -17.61 14.66 8.81
N TYR A 90 -16.34 15.08 8.66
CA TYR A 90 -15.91 16.41 9.10
C TYR A 90 -16.57 17.55 8.32
N LYS A 91 -16.93 17.34 7.04
CA LYS A 91 -17.69 18.32 6.24
C LYS A 91 -19.19 18.35 6.55
N CYS A 92 -19.80 17.23 6.93
CA CYS A 92 -21.24 17.13 7.23
C CYS A 92 -21.58 17.38 8.70
N LEU A 93 -20.62 17.33 9.62
CA LEU A 93 -20.85 17.76 11.00
C LEU A 93 -20.89 19.29 11.06
N PRO A 94 -22.02 19.92 11.41
CA PRO A 94 -22.01 21.33 11.75
C PRO A 94 -21.15 21.50 13.00
N PHE A 95 -20.05 22.23 12.89
CA PHE A 95 -19.32 22.73 14.05
C PHE A 95 -20.33 23.37 15.00
N PRO A 96 -20.48 22.91 16.26
CA PRO A 96 -21.24 23.66 17.23
C PRO A 96 -20.42 24.92 17.55
N SER A 97 -20.82 26.05 16.99
CA SER A 97 -20.43 27.35 17.50
C SER A 97 -21.19 27.60 18.79
N ASN A 98 -20.59 27.28 19.94
CA ASN A 98 -20.69 27.96 21.23
C ASN A 98 -19.92 27.20 22.31
#